data_AF-A0A2N0QL68-F1
#
_entry.id   AF-A0A2N0QL68-F1
#
_cell.length_a   1.000
_cell.length_b   1.000
_cell.length_c   1.000
_cell.angle_alpha   90.00
_cell.angle_beta   90.00
_cell.angle_gamma   90.00
#
_symmetry.space_group_name_H-M   'P 1'
#
loop_
_entity.id
_entity.type
_entity.pdbx_description
1 polymer ?
#
loop_
_entity_poly.entity_id
_entity_poly.type
_entity_poly.pdbx_seq_one_letter_code
_entity_poly.pdbx_strand_id
1 'polypeptide(L)'
;SSRPRVKSNNYNPPVGRIKEVLKGATKQDIQKVKGAWAQVLGQLQKSQAALLAEAEPVAASSSAFVVKFKYDIHCKMVAENTDFTAMFSQYLYQLTDSKYDLLCIPDEEWFKLREEFIKENHLADKKESTDHDDE
;
A
#
# COMPACT_ATOMS: atom_id res chain seq x y z
N SER A 1 -8.86 20.76 -36.31
CA SER A 1 -8.71 19.32 -36.05
C SER A 1 -8.07 19.15 -34.68
N SER A 2 -8.86 18.81 -33.67
CA SER A 2 -8.39 18.66 -32.29
C SER A 2 -7.74 17.29 -32.13
N ARG A 3 -6.45 17.27 -31.79
CA ARG A 3 -5.72 16.02 -31.55
C ARG A 3 -6.35 15.26 -30.38
N PRO A 4 -6.62 13.95 -30.49
CA PRO A 4 -7.16 13.18 -29.38
C PRO A 4 -6.15 13.16 -28.23
N ARG A 5 -6.61 13.58 -27.05
CA ARG A 5 -5.83 13.57 -25.80
C ARG A 5 -5.48 12.12 -25.48
N VAL A 6 -4.20 11.76 -25.58
CA VAL A 6 -3.68 10.47 -25.14
C VAL A 6 -4.13 10.29 -23.69
N LYS A 7 -4.99 9.30 -23.42
CA LYS A 7 -5.35 8.93 -22.06
C LYS A 7 -4.06 8.53 -21.36
N SER A 8 -3.68 9.24 -20.33
CA SER A 8 -2.49 8.95 -19.54
C SER A 8 -2.66 7.53 -18.98
N ASN A 9 -1.71 6.65 -19.29
CA ASN A 9 -1.77 5.21 -19.01
C ASN A 9 -1.45 4.92 -17.53
N ASN A 10 -1.99 5.74 -16.63
CA ASN A 10 -1.70 5.74 -15.20
C ASN A 10 -2.38 4.57 -14.52
N TYR A 11 -1.68 3.99 -13.55
CA TYR A 11 -2.21 2.93 -12.70
C TYR A 11 -3.26 3.54 -11.75
N ASN A 12 -4.38 2.86 -11.56
CA ASN A 12 -5.41 3.30 -10.62
C ASN A 12 -5.32 2.46 -9.33
N PRO A 13 -4.72 2.98 -8.24
CA PRO A 13 -4.59 2.21 -7.01
C PRO A 13 -5.95 1.96 -6.34
N PRO A 14 -6.09 0.86 -5.59
CA PRO A 14 -7.33 0.54 -4.86
C PRO A 14 -7.47 1.42 -3.61
N VAL A 15 -7.72 2.72 -3.80
CA VAL A 15 -7.71 3.76 -2.74
C VAL A 15 -8.57 3.39 -1.53
N GLY A 16 -9.78 2.86 -1.74
CA GLY A 16 -10.67 2.45 -0.64
C GLY A 16 -10.03 1.40 0.28
N ARG A 17 -9.43 0.36 -0.31
CA ARG A 17 -8.71 -0.70 0.43
C ARG A 17 -7.46 -0.16 1.11
N ILE A 18 -6.75 0.77 0.48
CA ILE A 18 -5.59 1.43 1.09
C ILE A 18 -6.00 2.26 2.32
N LYS A 19 -7.12 3.00 2.26
CA LYS A 19 -7.69 3.70 3.42
C LYS A 19 -8.08 2.73 4.53
N GLU A 20 -8.60 1.54 4.22
CA GLU A 20 -8.87 0.49 5.22
C GLU A 20 -7.58 0.03 5.91
N VAL A 21 -6.50 -0.21 5.16
CA VAL A 21 -5.19 -0.52 5.74
C VAL A 21 -4.70 0.60 6.66
N LEU A 22 -4.84 1.86 6.23
CA LEU A 22 -4.46 3.02 7.04
C LEU A 22 -5.23 3.10 8.38
N LYS A 23 -6.52 2.74 8.41
CA LYS A 23 -7.31 2.69 9.64
C LYS A 23 -6.81 1.66 10.64
N GLY A 24 -6.39 0.50 10.15
CA GLY A 24 -5.84 -0.59 10.97
C GLY A 24 -4.32 -0.60 11.07
N ALA A 25 -3.63 0.44 10.60
CA ALA A 25 -2.19 0.41 10.46
C ALA A 25 -1.50 0.54 11.82
N THR A 26 -0.60 -0.40 12.13
CA THR A 26 0.18 -0.35 13.37
C THR A 26 1.69 -0.27 13.10
N LYS A 27 2.43 0.33 14.03
CA LYS A 27 3.90 0.37 13.96
C LYS A 27 4.49 -1.05 14.01
N GLN A 28 3.88 -1.95 14.77
CA GLN A 28 4.34 -3.33 14.89
C GLN A 28 4.21 -4.08 13.55
N ASP A 29 3.05 -3.97 12.90
CA ASP A 29 2.79 -4.65 11.62
C ASP A 29 3.74 -4.18 10.52
N ILE A 30 3.95 -2.87 10.39
CA ILE A 30 4.84 -2.36 9.34
C ILE A 30 6.30 -2.76 9.58
N GLN A 31 6.76 -2.84 10.84
CA GLN A 31 8.11 -3.31 11.14
C GLN A 31 8.26 -4.81 10.83
N LYS A 32 7.24 -5.61 11.13
CA LYS A 32 7.19 -7.03 10.79
C LYS A 32 7.28 -7.25 9.27
N VAL A 33 6.46 -6.52 8.50
CA VAL A 33 6.49 -6.58 7.03
C VAL A 33 7.84 -6.10 6.49
N LYS A 34 8.39 -4.98 6.97
CA LYS A 34 9.70 -4.47 6.52
C LYS A 34 10.85 -5.45 6.82
N GLY A 35 10.83 -6.10 7.97
CA GLY A 35 11.83 -7.12 8.33
C GLY A 35 11.79 -8.33 7.40
N ALA A 36 10.59 -8.83 7.10
CA ALA A 36 10.41 -9.95 6.18
C ALA A 36 10.65 -9.55 4.71
N TRP A 37 10.28 -8.34 4.29
CA TRP A 37 10.41 -7.83 2.92
C TRP A 37 11.83 -8.00 2.36
N ALA A 38 12.86 -7.55 3.10
CA ALA A 38 14.24 -7.68 2.66
C ALA A 38 14.68 -9.16 2.49
N GLN A 39 14.19 -10.04 3.35
CA GLN A 39 14.47 -11.48 3.26
C GLN A 39 13.74 -12.13 2.09
N VAL A 40 12.51 -11.72 1.80
CA VAL A 40 11.77 -12.20 0.61
C VAL A 40 12.47 -11.74 -0.67
N LEU A 41 12.87 -10.47 -0.76
CA LEU A 41 13.59 -9.95 -1.93
C LEU A 41 14.87 -10.74 -2.23
N GLY A 42 15.58 -11.20 -1.20
CA GLY A 42 16.79 -12.02 -1.35
C GLY A 42 16.54 -13.44 -1.91
N GLN A 43 15.29 -13.92 -1.88
CA GLN A 43 14.89 -15.23 -2.40
C GLN A 43 14.33 -15.14 -3.83
N LEU A 44 14.03 -13.93 -4.32
CA LEU A 44 13.46 -13.73 -5.65
C LEU A 44 14.51 -13.90 -6.74
N GLN A 45 14.04 -14.25 -7.95
CA GLN A 45 14.89 -14.17 -9.14
C GLN A 45 15.28 -12.71 -9.42
N LYS A 46 16.44 -12.48 -10.02
CA LYS A 46 16.97 -11.12 -10.27
C LYS A 46 15.97 -10.19 -10.98
N SER A 47 15.22 -10.70 -11.96
CA SER A 47 14.21 -9.94 -12.69
C SER A 47 13.02 -9.53 -11.81
N GLN A 48 12.56 -10.43 -10.93
CA GLN A 48 11.49 -10.17 -9.98
C GLN A 48 11.93 -9.18 -8.90
N ALA A 49 13.13 -9.36 -8.35
CA ALA A 49 13.72 -8.44 -7.38
C ALA A 49 13.90 -7.03 -7.99
N ALA A 50 14.30 -6.93 -9.25
CA ALA A 50 14.45 -5.65 -9.95
C ALA A 50 13.13 -4.88 -10.06
N LEU A 51 12.00 -5.57 -10.26
CA LEU A 51 10.67 -4.96 -10.30
C LEU A 51 10.30 -4.30 -8.96
N LEU A 52 10.79 -4.85 -7.84
CA LEU A 52 10.58 -4.35 -6.49
C LEU A 52 11.73 -3.48 -5.94
N ALA A 53 12.78 -3.21 -6.73
CA ALA A 53 13.99 -2.56 -6.23
C ALA A 53 13.75 -1.13 -5.72
N GLU A 54 12.82 -0.39 -6.35
CA GLU A 54 12.38 0.94 -5.91
C GLU A 54 11.04 0.89 -5.14
N ALA A 55 10.61 -0.29 -4.72
CA ALA A 55 9.36 -0.50 -4.00
C ALA A 55 9.59 -0.53 -2.49
N GLU A 56 8.74 0.16 -1.73
CA GLU A 56 8.87 0.25 -0.28
C GLU A 56 7.54 -0.03 0.42
N PRO A 57 7.48 -0.96 1.40
CA PRO A 57 6.33 -1.07 2.30
C PRO A 57 6.19 0.20 3.14
N VAL A 58 5.01 0.83 3.13
CA VAL A 58 4.79 2.13 3.79
C VAL A 58 3.69 2.13 4.85
N ALA A 59 2.78 1.17 4.81
CA ALA A 59 1.81 0.91 5.86
C ALA A 59 1.44 -0.57 5.88
N ALA A 60 1.09 -1.07 7.06
CA ALA A 60 0.60 -2.43 7.21
C ALA A 60 -0.41 -2.50 8.35
N SER A 61 -1.44 -3.30 8.14
CA SER A 61 -2.44 -3.74 9.11
C SER A 61 -2.23 -5.23 9.39
N SER A 62 -3.11 -5.88 10.15
CA SER A 62 -3.04 -7.31 10.45
C SER A 62 -3.24 -8.24 9.24
N SER A 63 -3.86 -7.76 8.15
CA SER A 63 -4.24 -8.59 6.99
C SER A 63 -3.76 -8.06 5.62
N ALA A 64 -3.21 -6.86 5.56
CA ALA A 64 -2.74 -6.28 4.30
C ALA A 64 -1.68 -5.21 4.53
N PHE A 65 -0.82 -4.98 3.53
CA PHE A 65 0.15 -3.89 3.52
C PHE A 65 0.15 -3.14 2.19
N VAL A 66 0.58 -1.88 2.27
CA VAL A 66 0.71 -0.97 1.15
C VAL A 66 2.18 -0.88 0.79
N VAL A 67 2.49 -1.12 -0.48
CA VAL A 67 3.81 -0.90 -1.06
C VAL A 67 3.72 0.23 -2.07
N LYS A 68 4.61 1.21 -1.94
CA LYS A 68 4.70 2.31 -2.90
C LYS A 68 5.73 2.02 -3.98
N PHE A 69 5.49 2.49 -5.20
CA PHE A 69 6.45 2.43 -6.30
C PHE A 69 6.68 3.81 -6.89
N LYS A 70 7.90 4.03 -7.42
CA LYS A 70 8.24 5.25 -8.14
C LYS A 70 7.49 5.44 -9.47
N TYR A 71 7.12 4.34 -10.13
CA TYR A 71 6.49 4.38 -11.46
C TYR A 71 5.22 3.54 -11.52
N ASP A 72 4.15 4.09 -12.10
CA ASP A 72 2.85 3.45 -12.30
C ASP A 72 2.92 2.10 -13.01
N ILE A 73 3.81 1.99 -14.00
CA ILE A 73 3.95 0.76 -14.77
C ILE A 73 4.42 -0.41 -13.89
N HIS A 74 5.21 -0.14 -12.85
CA HIS A 74 5.62 -1.17 -11.88
C HIS A 74 4.45 -1.58 -10.97
N CYS A 75 3.65 -0.61 -10.50
CA CYS A 75 2.41 -0.91 -9.76
C CYS A 75 1.53 -1.84 -10.57
N LYS A 76 1.31 -1.51 -11.85
CA LYS A 76 0.46 -2.30 -12.75
C LYS A 76 1.02 -3.71 -12.94
N MET A 77 2.30 -3.84 -13.27
CA MET A 77 2.93 -5.15 -13.49
C MET A 77 2.89 -6.04 -12.26
N VAL A 78 3.06 -5.48 -11.06
CA VAL A 78 2.97 -6.26 -9.81
C VAL A 78 1.52 -6.60 -9.48
N ALA A 79 0.61 -5.62 -9.51
CA ALA A 79 -0.78 -5.82 -9.12
C ALA A 79 -1.54 -6.77 -10.06
N GLU A 80 -1.19 -6.81 -11.35
CA GLU A 80 -1.82 -7.71 -12.33
C GLU A 80 -1.19 -9.10 -12.36
N ASN A 81 0.00 -9.28 -11.77
CA ASN A 81 0.69 -10.57 -11.73
C ASN A 81 0.29 -11.36 -10.47
N THR A 82 -0.87 -12.01 -10.56
CA THR A 82 -1.44 -12.79 -9.45
C THR A 82 -0.50 -13.88 -8.94
N ASP A 83 0.20 -14.57 -9.84
CA ASP A 83 1.14 -15.64 -9.47
C ASP A 83 2.30 -15.10 -8.64
N PHE A 84 2.86 -13.95 -9.07
CA PHE A 84 3.91 -13.26 -8.31
C PHE A 84 3.39 -12.82 -6.94
N THR A 85 2.23 -12.16 -6.88
CA THR A 85 1.69 -11.68 -5.59
C THR A 85 1.35 -12.83 -4.65
N ALA A 86 0.84 -13.96 -5.15
CA ALA A 86 0.54 -15.14 -4.34
C ALA A 86 1.81 -15.77 -3.79
N MET A 87 2.83 -15.94 -4.63
CA MET A 87 4.15 -16.44 -4.22
C MET A 87 4.80 -15.51 -3.19
N PHE A 88 4.78 -14.19 -3.42
CA PHE A 88 5.34 -13.21 -2.50
C PHE A 88 4.62 -13.25 -1.14
N SER A 89 3.30 -13.31 -1.16
CA SER A 89 2.47 -13.42 0.05
C SER A 89 2.74 -14.71 0.81
N GLN A 90 3.01 -15.82 0.11
CA GLN A 90 3.40 -17.09 0.72
C GLN A 90 4.77 -17.00 1.42
N TYR A 91 5.76 -16.35 0.81
CA TYR A 91 7.06 -16.13 1.46
C TYR A 91 6.95 -15.21 2.67
N LEU A 92 6.16 -14.13 2.60
CA LEU A 92 5.87 -13.31 3.77
C LEU A 92 5.18 -14.13 4.86
N TYR A 93 4.21 -14.97 4.53
CA TYR A 93 3.52 -15.82 5.49
C TYR A 93 4.48 -16.74 6.24
N GLN A 94 5.43 -17.37 5.55
CA GLN A 94 6.43 -18.24 6.19
C GLN A 94 7.32 -17.51 7.21
N LEU A 95 7.57 -16.22 7.02
CA LEU A 95 8.43 -15.42 7.91
C LEU A 95 7.65 -14.71 9.02
N THR A 96 6.37 -14.45 8.79
CA THR A 96 5.54 -13.61 9.66
C THR A 96 4.45 -14.38 10.37
N ASP A 97 4.09 -15.59 9.91
CA ASP A 97 2.90 -16.31 10.34
C ASP A 97 1.61 -15.46 10.19
N SER A 98 1.58 -14.61 9.17
CA SER A 98 0.46 -13.70 8.89
C SER A 98 0.23 -13.61 7.40
N LYS A 99 -1.04 -13.75 6.99
CA LYS A 99 -1.44 -13.66 5.59
C LYS A 99 -1.70 -12.20 5.27
N TYR A 100 -0.98 -11.69 4.28
CA TYR A 100 -1.09 -10.32 3.86
C TYR A 100 -1.50 -10.20 2.41
N ASP A 101 -2.46 -9.32 2.13
CA ASP A 101 -2.67 -8.79 0.79
C ASP A 101 -1.67 -7.66 0.49
N LEU A 102 -1.02 -7.72 -0.68
CA LEU A 102 -0.12 -6.68 -1.18
C LEU A 102 -0.91 -5.67 -2.01
N LEU A 103 -0.94 -4.40 -1.58
CA LEU A 103 -1.59 -3.29 -2.29
C LEU A 103 -0.54 -2.33 -2.87
N CYS A 104 -0.61 -2.08 -4.18
CA CYS A 104 0.33 -1.17 -4.85
C CYS A 104 -0.22 0.26 -4.92
N ILE A 105 0.67 1.25 -4.82
CA ILE A 105 0.34 2.67 -5.03
C ILE A 105 1.54 3.43 -5.61
N PRO A 106 1.33 4.39 -6.53
CA PRO A 106 2.41 5.29 -6.95
C PRO A 106 2.87 6.21 -5.79
N ASP A 107 4.16 6.55 -5.74
CA ASP A 107 4.75 7.38 -4.66
C ASP A 107 4.03 8.73 -4.52
N GLU A 108 3.75 9.41 -5.64
CA GLU A 108 3.03 10.70 -5.62
C GLU A 108 1.60 10.58 -5.07
N GLU A 109 0.90 9.51 -5.41
CA GLU A 109 -0.47 9.26 -4.93
C GLU A 109 -0.49 8.86 -3.46
N TRP A 110 0.52 8.12 -3.00
CA TRP A 110 0.68 7.76 -1.60
C TRP A 110 0.77 8.99 -0.69
N PHE A 111 1.58 9.98 -1.05
CA PHE A 111 1.72 11.19 -0.25
C PHE A 111 0.41 11.97 -0.15
N LYS A 112 -0.28 12.16 -1.28
CA LYS A 112 -1.59 12.83 -1.33
C LYS A 112 -2.63 12.10 -0.47
N LEU A 113 -2.77 10.79 -0.69
CA LEU A 113 -3.75 9.98 0.03
C LEU A 113 -3.50 9.96 1.54
N ARG A 114 -2.22 9.82 1.95
CA ARG A 114 -1.85 9.81 3.37
C ARG A 114 -2.13 11.16 4.02
N GLU A 115 -1.80 12.26 3.35
CA GLU A 115 -2.07 13.61 3.86
C GLU A 115 -3.58 13.85 4.02
N GLU A 116 -4.39 13.49 3.02
CA GLU A 116 -5.84 13.56 3.07
C GLU A 116 -6.42 12.72 4.20
N PHE A 117 -5.97 11.47 4.35
CA PHE A 117 -6.43 10.57 5.41
C PHE A 117 -6.12 11.13 6.80
N ILE A 118 -4.92 11.68 7.00
CA ILE A 118 -4.54 12.34 8.26
C ILE A 118 -5.49 13.51 8.53
N LYS A 119 -5.74 14.40 7.55
CA LYS A 119 -6.66 15.53 7.71
C LYS A 119 -8.08 15.07 8.08
N GLU A 120 -8.61 14.09 7.36
CA GLU A 120 -9.95 13.53 7.60
C GLU A 120 -10.08 12.94 9.00
N ASN A 121 -9.11 12.14 9.44
CA ASN A 121 -9.16 11.47 10.74
C ASN A 121 -8.89 12.41 11.92
N HIS A 122 -7.97 13.37 11.80
CA HIS A 122 -7.74 14.36 12.87
C HIS A 122 -8.93 15.32 13.03
N LEU A 123 -9.73 15.53 11.98
CA LEU A 123 -10.99 16.27 12.05
C LEU A 123 -12.12 15.43 12.68
N ALA A 124 -12.10 14.10 12.50
CA ALA A 124 -13.06 13.18 13.11
C ALA A 124 -12.89 13.09 14.63
N ASP A 125 -11.66 12.96 15.13
CA ASP A 125 -11.35 12.97 16.57
C ASP A 125 -11.79 14.29 17.26
N LYS A 126 -11.90 15.39 16.52
CA LYS A 126 -12.33 16.69 17.05
C LYS A 126 -13.85 16.89 17.07
N LYS A 127 -14.62 16.06 16.37
CA LYS A 127 -16.09 16.20 16.28
C LYS A 127 -16.87 15.39 17.32
N GLU A 128 -16.21 14.48 18.04
CA GLU A 128 -16.86 13.61 19.04
C GLU A 128 -16.85 14.21 20.46
N SER A 129 -16.44 15.48 20.63
CA SER A 129 -16.32 16.15 21.93
C SER A 129 -17.26 17.36 22.13
N THR A 130 -18.30 17.51 21.32
CA THR A 130 -19.21 18.69 21.39
C THR A 130 -20.68 18.35 21.13
N ASP A 131 -21.25 17.37 21.84
CA ASP A 131 -22.72 17.22 21.92
C ASP A 131 -23.14 16.48 23.21
N HIS A 132 -22.89 17.12 24.35
CA HIS A 132 -23.62 16.87 25.60
C HIS A 132 -23.36 18.06 26.54
N ASP A 133 -24.32 18.98 26.60
CA ASP A 133 -24.64 19.86 27.75
C ASP A 133 -25.45 21.06 27.22
N ASP A 134 -26.75 20.86 27.08
CA ASP A 134 -27.74 21.93 27.18
C ASP A 134 -28.96 21.32 27.89
N GLU A 135 -28.92 21.36 29.22
CA GLU A 135 -30.10 21.43 30.10
C GLU A 135 -30.23 22.87 30.62
#